data_AF-A0A9W9YUF9-F1
#
_entry.id   AF-A0A9W9YUF9-F1
#
_cell.length_a   1.000
_cell.length_b   1.000
_cell.length_c   1.000
_cell.angle_alpha   90.00
_cell.angle_beta   90.00
_cell.angle_gamma   90.00
#
_symmetry.space_group_name_H-M   'P 1'
#
loop_
_entity.id
_entity.type
_entity.pdbx_description
1 polymer ?
#
loop_
_entity_poly.entity_id
_entity_poly.type
_entity_poly.pdbx_seq_one_letter_code
_entity_poly.pdbx_strand_id
1 'polypeptide(L)'
;MDFKTLFVIGIVLVASCSSTNVDFSKLKCQGQTPPAHGKLDCKDEPNSQKVKCELMCDAGYDVKYLAAENYVCNDDGTWTVVPSFADTKWPDCVIYG
;
A
#
# COMPACT_ATOMS: atom_id res chain seq x y z
N MET A 1 9.10 -2.65 -22.08
CA MET A 1 8.80 -3.90 -22.81
C MET A 1 7.33 -3.85 -23.17
N ASP A 2 7.10 -3.75 -24.47
CA ASP A 2 5.97 -3.15 -25.15
C ASP A 2 4.77 -4.11 -25.24
N PHE A 3 3.54 -3.61 -25.03
CA PHE A 3 2.33 -4.32 -25.48
C PHE A 3 1.46 -3.41 -26.34
N LYS A 4 1.72 -3.52 -27.64
CA LYS A 4 0.93 -2.97 -28.74
C LYS A 4 -0.36 -3.79 -28.82
N THR A 5 -1.51 -3.25 -28.41
CA THR A 5 -2.81 -3.87 -28.71
C THR A 5 -3.73 -2.86 -29.37
N LEU A 6 -4.11 -3.22 -30.60
CA LEU A 6 -4.98 -2.50 -31.51
C LEU A 6 -6.42 -2.47 -30.97
N PHE A 7 -7.09 -1.33 -31.23
CA PHE A 7 -8.49 -1.05 -30.93
C PHE A 7 -9.46 -2.16 -31.37
N VAL A 8 -10.36 -2.58 -30.47
CA VAL A 8 -11.63 -3.22 -30.83
C VAL A 8 -12.76 -2.36 -30.25
N ILE A 9 -13.63 -1.91 -31.15
CA ILE A 9 -14.78 -1.05 -30.90
C ILE A 9 -15.82 -1.83 -30.08
N GLY A 10 -16.18 -1.30 -28.91
CA GLY A 10 -17.26 -1.85 -28.08
C GLY A 10 -17.25 -1.22 -26.69
N ILE A 11 -18.29 -0.45 -26.37
CA ILE A 11 -18.44 0.28 -25.11
C ILE A 11 -18.44 -0.73 -23.94
N VAL A 12 -17.30 -0.88 -23.29
CA VAL A 12 -17.22 -1.44 -21.95
C VAL A 12 -16.69 -0.30 -21.10
N LEU A 13 -17.48 0.18 -20.14
CA LEU A 13 -16.97 1.04 -19.08
C LEU A 13 -15.97 0.20 -18.29
N VAL A 14 -14.72 0.16 -18.78
CA VAL A 14 -13.61 -0.42 -18.06
C VAL A 14 -13.41 0.47 -16.84
N ALA A 15 -14.00 0.08 -15.72
CA ALA A 15 -13.53 0.46 -14.41
C ALA A 15 -12.11 -0.11 -14.31
N SER A 16 -11.13 0.65 -14.80
CA SER A 16 -9.72 0.31 -14.64
C SER A 16 -9.41 0.48 -13.15
N CYS A 17 -9.50 -0.62 -12.40
CA CYS A 17 -8.93 -0.69 -11.07
C CYS A 17 -7.41 -0.65 -11.27
N SER A 18 -6.82 0.54 -11.16
CA SER A 18 -5.38 0.72 -11.13
C SER A 18 -4.86 0.23 -9.77
N SER A 19 -4.79 -1.09 -9.60
CA SER A 19 -4.11 -1.70 -8.47
C SER A 19 -2.61 -1.54 -8.68
N THR A 20 -2.02 -0.50 -8.09
CA THR A 20 -0.56 -0.41 -7.96
C THR A 20 -0.12 -1.55 -7.07
N ASN A 21 0.31 -2.67 -7.68
CA ASN A 21 0.99 -3.73 -6.94
C ASN A 21 2.25 -3.11 -6.35
N VAL A 22 2.26 -2.96 -5.03
CA VAL A 22 3.47 -2.58 -4.31
C VAL A 22 4.46 -3.72 -4.51
N ASP A 23 5.53 -3.45 -5.25
CA ASP A 23 6.60 -4.42 -5.46
C ASP A 23 7.44 -4.51 -4.18
N PHE A 24 7.01 -5.39 -3.29
CA PHE A 24 7.68 -5.61 -2.01
C PHE A 24 9.10 -6.14 -2.17
N SER A 25 9.51 -6.59 -3.36
CA SER A 25 10.89 -7.01 -3.61
C SER A 25 11.88 -5.85 -3.67
N LYS A 26 11.39 -4.61 -3.81
CA LYS A 26 12.21 -3.38 -3.72
C LYS A 26 12.40 -2.88 -2.29
N LEU A 27 11.56 -3.30 -1.35
CA LEU A 27 11.74 -2.99 0.05
C LEU A 27 12.82 -3.91 0.62
N LYS A 28 13.78 -3.34 1.36
CA LYS A 28 14.67 -4.17 2.20
C LYS A 28 13.89 -4.92 3.27
N CYS A 29 12.77 -4.34 3.71
CA CYS A 29 11.88 -4.96 4.67
C CYS A 29 11.06 -6.07 4.02
N GLN A 30 10.81 -7.13 4.78
CA GLN A 30 9.94 -8.21 4.32
C GLN A 30 8.55 -7.67 3.98
N GLY A 31 8.11 -7.93 2.76
CA GLY A 31 6.75 -7.66 2.30
C GLY A 31 5.72 -8.42 3.12
N GLN A 32 4.59 -7.77 3.40
CA GLN A 32 3.43 -8.38 4.04
C GLN A 32 2.31 -8.57 3.01
N THR A 33 1.23 -9.25 3.39
CA THR A 33 0.07 -9.38 2.51
C THR A 33 -0.64 -8.03 2.44
N PRO A 34 -1.03 -7.54 1.25
CA PRO A 34 -1.82 -6.32 1.13
C PRO A 34 -3.08 -6.37 1.99
N PRO A 35 -3.46 -5.26 2.63
CA PRO A 35 -4.65 -5.20 3.47
C PRO A 35 -5.92 -5.36 2.62
N ALA A 36 -6.94 -6.01 3.16
CA ALA A 36 -8.24 -6.07 2.52
C ALA A 36 -8.84 -4.66 2.40
N HIS A 37 -9.44 -4.35 1.25
CA HIS A 37 -10.07 -3.06 0.97
C HIS A 37 -9.15 -1.85 1.16
N GLY A 38 -7.86 -2.05 0.89
CA GLY A 38 -6.87 -1.00 0.96
C GLY A 38 -5.58 -1.36 0.25
N LYS A 39 -4.61 -0.46 0.34
CA LYS A 39 -3.26 -0.61 -0.23
C LYS A 39 -2.27 0.24 0.54
N LEU A 40 -0.98 -0.02 0.36
CA LEU A 40 0.06 0.93 0.76
C LEU A 40 0.52 1.75 -0.44
N ASP A 41 0.68 3.06 -0.23
CA ASP A 41 1.44 3.93 -1.12
C ASP A 41 2.83 4.16 -0.51
N CYS A 42 3.85 3.57 -1.13
CA CYS A 42 5.22 3.59 -0.64
C CYS A 42 6.10 4.50 -1.50
N LYS A 43 6.92 5.34 -0.85
CA LYS A 43 7.85 6.28 -1.47
C LYS A 43 9.21 6.21 -0.80
N ASP A 44 10.26 6.13 -1.61
CA ASP A 44 11.63 6.21 -1.13
C ASP A 44 11.89 7.58 -0.49
N GLU A 45 12.54 7.59 0.67
CA GLU A 45 12.95 8.84 1.31
C GLU A 45 14.27 9.34 0.68
N PRO A 46 14.29 10.56 0.10
CA PRO A 46 15.46 11.09 -0.58
C PRO A 46 16.70 11.09 0.31
N ASN A 47 17.86 10.75 -0.27
CA ASN A 47 19.15 10.69 0.43
C ASN A 47 19.21 9.66 1.57
N SER A 48 18.29 8.71 1.62
CA SER A 48 18.32 7.59 2.56
C SER A 48 17.94 6.29 1.86
N GLN A 49 18.16 5.16 2.52
CA GLN A 49 17.65 3.85 2.07
C GLN A 49 16.32 3.50 2.75
N LYS A 50 15.66 4.50 3.35
CA LYS A 50 14.38 4.31 4.02
C LYS A 50 13.25 4.43 3.03
N VAL A 51 12.18 3.68 3.27
CA VAL A 51 10.96 3.77 2.47
C VAL A 51 9.80 4.08 3.39
N LYS A 52 9.06 5.13 3.07
CA LYS A 52 7.87 5.55 3.82
C LYS A 52 6.65 5.04 3.09
N CYS A 53 5.77 4.35 3.80
CA CYS A 53 4.53 3.82 3.27
C CYS A 53 3.35 4.36 4.05
N GLU A 54 2.32 4.79 3.32
CA GLU A 54 1.05 5.24 3.87
C GLU A 54 -0.04 4.25 3.48
N LEU A 55 -0.81 3.80 4.46
CA LEU A 55 -1.96 2.95 4.25
C LEU A 55 -3.13 3.80 3.73
N MET A 56 -3.69 3.38 2.60
CA MET A 56 -4.87 4.00 2.01
C MET A 56 -6.00 2.98 1.94
N CYS A 57 -7.09 3.25 2.65
CA CYS A 57 -8.31 2.46 2.54
C CYS A 57 -9.15 2.87 1.34
N ASP A 58 -9.88 1.90 0.78
CA ASP A 58 -10.85 2.14 -0.28
C ASP A 58 -12.01 3.00 0.24
N ALA A 59 -12.71 3.69 -0.67
CA ALA A 59 -13.82 4.57 -0.30
C ALA A 59 -14.90 3.83 0.51
N GLY A 60 -15.22 4.36 1.71
CA GLY A 60 -16.19 3.76 2.63
C GLY A 60 -15.59 2.76 3.63
N TYR A 61 -14.29 2.51 3.56
CA TYR A 61 -13.54 1.71 4.53
C TYR A 61 -12.55 2.60 5.28
N ASP A 62 -12.19 2.16 6.48
CA ASP A 62 -11.16 2.79 7.29
C ASP A 62 -10.47 1.75 8.18
N VAL A 63 -9.38 2.14 8.82
CA VAL A 63 -8.73 1.31 9.83
C VAL A 63 -9.49 1.33 11.15
N LYS A 64 -9.25 0.33 12.01
CA LYS A 64 -9.76 0.37 13.38
C LYS A 64 -9.07 1.48 14.17
N TYR A 65 -9.79 2.01 15.18
CA TYR A 65 -9.25 2.98 16.12
C TYR A 65 -7.87 2.53 16.66
N LEU A 66 -6.89 3.44 16.63
CA LEU A 66 -5.50 3.24 17.08
C LEU A 66 -4.60 2.37 16.18
N ALA A 67 -5.08 1.91 15.03
CA ALA A 67 -4.20 1.23 14.09
C ALA A 67 -3.21 2.20 13.43
N ALA A 68 -2.08 1.66 12.95
CA ALA A 68 -1.10 2.44 12.23
C ALA A 68 -1.52 2.65 10.77
N GLU A 69 -1.37 3.88 10.30
CA GLU A 69 -1.53 4.24 8.89
C GLU A 69 -0.19 4.60 8.24
N ASN A 70 0.81 4.96 9.05
CA ASN A 70 2.11 5.41 8.58
C ASN A 70 3.19 4.40 8.99
N TYR A 71 3.93 3.92 7.99
CA TYR A 71 4.96 2.89 8.14
C TYR A 71 6.28 3.40 7.57
N VAL A 72 7.38 3.06 8.23
CA VAL A 72 8.73 3.33 7.74
C VAL A 72 9.52 2.04 7.73
N CYS A 73 9.98 1.65 6.54
CA CYS A 73 10.99 0.62 6.37
C CYS A 73 12.36 1.25 6.54
N ASN A 74 13.09 0.85 7.58
CA ASN A 74 14.42 1.35 7.85
C ASN A 74 15.48 0.64 6.99
N ASP A 75 16.67 1.21 6.97
CA ASP A 75 17.82 0.73 6.22
C ASP A 75 18.35 -0.64 6.72
N ASP A 76 18.07 -0.96 7.98
CA ASP A 76 18.32 -2.26 8.64
C ASP A 76 17.26 -3.33 8.35
N GLY A 77 16.21 -3.01 7.57
CA GLY A 77 15.14 -3.93 7.22
C GLY A 77 14.03 -4.05 8.27
N THR A 78 14.04 -3.21 9.31
CA THR A 78 12.98 -3.17 10.33
C THR A 78 11.85 -2.21 9.96
N TRP A 79 10.62 -2.59 10.34
CA TRP A 79 9.44 -1.72 10.23
C TRP A 79 9.24 -0.92 11.51
N THR A 80 9.03 0.39 11.36
CA THR A 80 8.51 1.26 12.42
C THR A 80 7.19 1.89 11.99
N VAL A 81 6.35 2.25 12.96
CA VAL A 81 5.01 2.76 12.71
C VAL A 81 4.71 4.03 13.51
N VAL A 82 3.75 4.79 13.00
CA VAL A 82 3.15 5.91 13.72
C VAL A 82 1.64 5.64 13.83
N PRO A 83 1.09 5.62 15.06
CA PRO A 83 1.78 5.83 16.35
C PRO A 83 2.66 4.63 16.76
N SER A 84 3.72 4.86 17.55
CA SER A 84 4.73 3.84 17.88
C SER A 84 4.24 2.68 18.75
N PHE A 85 3.06 2.81 19.37
CA PHE A 85 2.43 1.73 20.12
C PHE A 85 1.60 0.77 19.25
N ALA A 86 1.33 1.14 18.00
CA ALA A 86 0.53 0.33 17.11
C ALA A 86 1.33 -0.88 16.59
N ASP A 87 0.62 -1.88 16.08
CA ASP A 87 1.23 -3.03 15.45
C ASP A 87 1.94 -2.64 14.13
N THR A 88 3.08 -3.27 13.87
CA THR A 88 3.81 -3.12 12.60
C THR A 88 3.19 -3.93 11.45
N LYS A 89 2.15 -4.72 11.74
CA LYS A 89 1.36 -5.44 10.75
C LYS A 89 0.32 -4.52 10.14
N TRP A 90 0.16 -4.59 8.83
CA TRP A 90 -0.86 -3.79 8.15
C TRP A 90 -2.26 -4.25 8.60
N PRO A 91 -3.11 -3.32 9.09
CA PRO A 91 -4.48 -3.63 9.41
C PRO A 91 -5.30 -3.75 8.12
N ASP A 92 -6.31 -4.62 8.13
CA ASP A 92 -7.34 -4.61 7.11
C ASP A 92 -8.23 -3.36 7.27
N CYS A 93 -8.66 -2.81 6.15
CA CYS A 93 -9.65 -1.74 6.12
C CYS A 93 -11.06 -2.34 6.26
N VAL A 94 -11.86 -1.76 7.14
CA VAL A 94 -13.21 -2.22 7.49
C VAL A 94 -14.21 -1.08 7.40
N ILE A 95 -15.49 -1.40 7.22
CA ILE A 95 -16.57 -0.40 7.27
C ILE A 95 -16.84 -0.09 8.75
N TYR A 96 -16.87 1.19 9.15
CA TYR A 96 -17.41 1.56 10.46
C TYR A 96 -18.91 1.26 10.50
N GLY A 97 -19.31 0.38 11.42
CA GLY A 97 -20.70 0.09 11.73
C GLY A 97 -21.22 0.95 12.88
#